data_AF-E3S8M2-F1
#
_entry.id   AF-E3S8M2-F1
#
_cell.length_a   1.000
_cell.length_b   1.000
_cell.length_c   1.000
_cell.angle_alpha   90.00
_cell.angle_beta   90.00
_cell.angle_gamma   90.00
#
_symmetry.space_group_name_H-M   'P 1'
#
loop_
_entity.id
_entity.type
_entity.pdbx_description
1 polymer ?
#
loop_
_entity_poly.entity_id
_entity_poly.type
_entity_poly.pdbx_seq_one_letter_code
_entity_poly.pdbx_strand_id
1 'polypeptide(L)'
;MACHFFLATVPAGTDLYHGTSKSETVTGMEWLAFEPEHALIFAYAQQGPSSRDSNGLSKGEKGNVDNIVIGQEAEKRHSQLPLRPQETDEEAKYGYLHTYSPKRPLHLLYIDGLSAGKTSNGTLDTQDMLLLNLTDSNTPMGRELERAHGLCNLTATLWQGKFDGILRMEGGFEIILCDFERHVQRINVIPVSAEEPHDRFADGPEGWAYLKAVTSRYHGIGGDRVMLDYENFVSVFAYPDIDGLFVNDVQSDYAMPRLQNISDSDRLRVKDDVTAMILHKDWSTEKESRDWQAVADMVVQRYSKPLRFLYTSKDVRDNKDSLVAYLKVQLRPFIDPTDRNVTLETQRCVAQVMPSHPSTPQSSASLAHLALYTVANHICDTLLTALSITLPPQSHMRNQAIELIDRLVEYLQWTTWKDCGGCTDEEICFIPIWPLGTHEDHAHPQCRSEGQPSTGYWGTGE
;
A
#
# COMPACT_ATOMS: atom_id res chain seq x y z
N MET A 1 -6.28 1.39 3.03
CA MET A 1 -6.65 -0.01 3.31
C MET A 1 -6.25 -0.87 2.13
N ALA A 2 -5.83 -2.10 2.38
CA ALA A 2 -5.60 -3.13 1.38
C ALA A 2 -6.92 -3.65 0.79
N CYS A 3 -7.13 -3.50 -0.51
CA CYS A 3 -8.33 -3.96 -1.23
C CYS A 3 -8.02 -4.56 -2.60
N HIS A 4 -6.74 -4.66 -2.96
CA HIS A 4 -6.28 -5.14 -4.25
C HIS A 4 -5.19 -6.20 -4.08
N PHE A 5 -5.19 -7.15 -5.01
CA PHE A 5 -4.22 -8.22 -5.12
C PHE A 5 -3.64 -8.22 -6.53
N PHE A 6 -2.31 -8.06 -6.63
CA PHE A 6 -1.58 -8.09 -7.90
C PHE A 6 -0.60 -9.25 -7.92
N LEU A 7 -0.34 -9.79 -9.09
CA LEU A 7 0.84 -10.65 -9.28
C LEU A 7 2.06 -9.74 -9.42
N ALA A 8 3.14 -10.06 -8.71
CA ALA A 8 4.35 -9.26 -8.67
C ALA A 8 5.57 -10.12 -8.98
N THR A 9 6.51 -9.55 -9.72
CA THR A 9 7.80 -10.18 -10.04
C THR A 9 8.93 -9.32 -9.51
N VAL A 10 9.81 -9.90 -8.69
CA VAL A 10 11.10 -9.29 -8.33
C VAL A 10 12.18 -9.94 -9.19
N PRO A 11 12.91 -9.19 -10.04
CA PRO A 11 13.95 -9.77 -10.89
C PRO A 11 15.06 -10.50 -10.11
N ALA A 12 15.70 -11.46 -10.78
CA ALA A 12 16.96 -12.00 -10.29
C ALA A 12 18.02 -10.89 -10.25
N GLY A 13 18.89 -10.90 -9.23
CA GLY A 13 19.92 -9.87 -9.08
C GLY A 13 19.48 -8.62 -8.31
N THR A 14 18.20 -8.46 -7.96
CA THR A 14 17.75 -7.36 -7.09
C THR A 14 18.33 -7.51 -5.68
N ASP A 15 18.96 -6.46 -5.16
CA ASP A 15 19.44 -6.45 -3.77
C ASP A 15 18.26 -6.28 -2.80
N LEU A 16 18.22 -7.18 -1.82
CA LEU A 16 17.21 -7.24 -0.77
C LEU A 16 17.90 -7.35 0.59
N TYR A 17 17.34 -6.74 1.62
CA TYR A 17 17.98 -6.60 2.93
C TYR A 17 17.19 -7.27 4.03
N HIS A 18 17.88 -7.88 4.99
CA HIS A 18 17.27 -8.51 6.16
C HIS A 18 18.07 -8.14 7.41
N GLY A 19 17.42 -7.54 8.40
CA GLY A 19 18.01 -7.27 9.70
C GLY A 19 17.68 -8.39 10.67
N THR A 20 18.68 -8.84 11.42
CA THR A 20 18.50 -9.87 12.45
C THR A 20 19.57 -9.76 13.52
N SER A 21 19.44 -10.53 14.58
CA SER A 21 20.44 -10.64 15.66
C SER A 21 21.50 -11.70 15.41
N LYS A 22 21.45 -12.40 14.27
CA LYS A 22 22.24 -13.60 13.98
C LYS A 22 23.08 -13.42 12.72
N SER A 23 24.32 -13.88 12.73
CA SER A 23 25.20 -13.79 11.55
C SER A 23 24.98 -14.95 10.56
N GLU A 24 24.32 -16.02 10.99
CA GLU A 24 24.12 -17.24 10.22
C GLU A 24 23.15 -17.04 9.05
N THR A 25 23.33 -17.85 8.01
CA THR A 25 22.44 -17.81 6.85
C THR A 25 21.02 -18.19 7.27
N VAL A 26 20.06 -17.37 6.88
CA VAL A 26 18.63 -17.67 7.02
C VAL A 26 18.25 -18.74 5.99
N THR A 27 17.55 -19.79 6.44
CA THR A 27 17.11 -20.88 5.56
C THR A 27 15.59 -20.90 5.36
N GLY A 28 14.82 -20.62 6.41
CA GLY A 28 13.37 -20.73 6.41
C GLY A 28 12.63 -19.49 5.89
N MET A 29 11.38 -19.36 6.35
CA MET A 29 10.53 -18.20 6.09
C MET A 29 11.00 -17.01 6.94
N GLU A 30 11.22 -15.87 6.31
CA GLU A 30 11.67 -14.62 6.95
C GLU A 30 11.26 -13.39 6.10
N TRP A 31 11.58 -12.19 6.59
CA TRP A 31 11.29 -10.92 5.91
C TRP A 31 12.49 -10.35 5.15
N LEU A 32 12.23 -9.75 3.99
CA LEU A 32 13.18 -8.96 3.21
C LEU A 32 12.63 -7.55 2.98
N ALA A 33 13.48 -6.53 3.04
CA ALA A 33 13.15 -5.16 2.70
C ALA A 33 13.89 -4.71 1.44
N PHE A 34 13.34 -3.72 0.75
CA PHE A 34 13.96 -3.09 -0.42
C PHE A 34 14.97 -2.01 -0.06
N GLU A 35 14.76 -1.32 1.06
CA GLU A 35 15.65 -0.27 1.55
C GLU A 35 16.46 -0.81 2.75
N PRO A 36 17.79 -0.61 2.79
CA PRO A 36 18.61 -1.06 3.90
C PRO A 36 18.23 -0.36 5.21
N GLU A 37 17.81 0.91 5.17
CA GLU A 37 17.34 1.66 6.33
C GLU A 37 16.12 0.99 6.99
N HIS A 38 15.26 0.35 6.20
CA HIS A 38 14.13 -0.41 6.73
C HIS A 38 14.59 -1.67 7.44
N ALA A 39 15.51 -2.43 6.84
CA ALA A 39 16.04 -3.65 7.45
C ALA A 39 16.89 -3.37 8.69
N LEU A 40 17.59 -2.23 8.75
CA LEU A 40 18.43 -1.84 9.90
C LEU A 40 17.64 -1.73 11.21
N ILE A 41 16.35 -1.37 11.15
CA ILE A 41 15.45 -1.34 12.32
C ILE A 41 15.41 -2.69 13.05
N PHE A 42 15.65 -3.79 12.33
CA PHE A 42 15.62 -5.16 12.86
C PHE A 42 17.03 -5.75 13.11
N ALA A 43 18.09 -5.00 12.80
CA ALA A 43 19.48 -5.43 12.92
C ALA A 43 20.07 -5.11 14.31
N TYR A 44 19.42 -5.56 15.39
CA TYR A 44 19.85 -5.35 16.77
C TYR A 44 20.37 -6.64 17.43
N ALA A 45 21.28 -6.50 18.40
CA ALA A 45 21.82 -7.62 19.15
C ALA A 45 20.74 -8.29 20.02
N GLN A 46 20.86 -9.60 20.29
CA GLN A 46 19.97 -10.23 21.28
C GLN A 46 20.20 -9.60 22.64
N GLN A 47 19.16 -9.00 23.22
CA GLN A 47 19.18 -8.69 24.64
C GLN A 47 19.33 -10.02 25.38
N GLY A 48 20.46 -10.19 26.08
CA GLY A 48 20.65 -11.30 27.01
C GLY A 48 19.45 -11.38 27.97
N PRO A 49 19.18 -12.55 28.58
CA PRO A 49 18.07 -12.68 29.51
C PRO A 49 18.20 -11.57 30.55
N SER A 50 17.20 -10.66 30.57
CA SER A 50 17.09 -9.62 31.59
C SER A 50 17.42 -10.29 32.91
N SER A 51 18.44 -9.81 33.63
CA SER A 51 18.74 -10.29 34.96
C SER A 51 17.54 -9.93 35.85
N ARG A 52 16.53 -10.80 35.82
CA ARG A 52 15.51 -10.87 36.84
C ARG A 52 16.26 -11.38 38.06
N ASP A 53 16.79 -10.45 38.83
CA ASP A 53 17.13 -10.74 40.21
C ASP A 53 15.92 -11.41 40.85
N SER A 54 16.19 -12.44 41.64
CA SER A 54 15.23 -13.35 42.29
C SER A 54 14.25 -12.68 43.27
N ASN A 55 14.07 -11.36 43.19
CA ASN A 55 13.16 -10.55 43.99
C ASN A 55 12.24 -9.62 43.16
N GLY A 56 12.09 -9.82 41.84
CA GLY A 56 10.91 -9.34 41.09
C GLY A 56 10.52 -7.87 41.30
N LEU A 57 11.49 -6.95 41.32
CA LEU A 57 11.26 -5.52 41.45
C LEU A 57 12.08 -4.77 40.41
N SER A 58 11.40 -4.18 39.43
CA SER A 58 11.95 -3.15 38.54
C SER A 58 12.43 -1.98 39.40
N LYS A 59 13.71 -1.62 39.31
CA LYS A 59 14.20 -0.36 39.88
C LYS A 59 13.57 0.78 39.08
N GLY A 60 12.57 1.43 39.65
CA GLY A 60 12.26 2.82 39.29
C GLY A 60 10.81 3.20 39.02
N GLU A 61 9.84 2.76 39.82
CA GLU A 61 8.58 3.51 39.95
C GLU A 61 8.21 3.67 41.43
N LYS A 62 8.35 4.90 41.91
CA LYS A 62 7.73 5.34 43.17
C LYS A 62 6.27 5.66 42.85
N GLY A 63 5.33 4.97 43.50
CA GLY A 63 4.05 5.58 43.85
C GLY A 63 2.81 4.72 43.78
N ASN A 64 2.44 4.23 44.96
CA ASN A 64 1.10 3.91 45.46
C ASN A 64 0.38 2.61 45.03
N VAL A 65 0.24 1.80 46.08
CA VAL A 65 -0.54 0.59 46.31
C VAL A 65 -2.04 0.89 46.30
N ASP A 66 -2.84 0.04 45.66
CA ASP A 66 -3.96 -0.61 46.36
C ASP A 66 -4.41 -1.92 45.70
N ASN A 67 -4.73 -2.87 46.58
CA ASN A 67 -4.90 -4.30 46.44
C ASN A 67 -6.07 -4.75 45.55
N ILE A 68 -6.01 -5.98 45.00
CA ILE A 68 -6.97 -7.09 45.27
C ILE A 68 -6.30 -8.44 44.91
N VAL A 69 -6.63 -9.45 45.72
CA VAL A 69 -6.00 -10.76 45.91
C VAL A 69 -6.74 -11.87 45.14
N ILE A 70 -6.09 -13.03 45.03
CA ILE A 70 -6.60 -14.42 44.84
C ILE A 70 -6.52 -14.90 43.37
N GLY A 71 -5.83 -15.97 42.99
CA GLY A 71 -5.09 -17.01 43.72
C GLY A 71 -4.86 -18.24 42.83
N GLN A 72 -4.16 -19.22 43.41
CA GLN A 72 -4.06 -20.64 43.06
C GLN A 72 -2.90 -21.13 42.16
N GLU A 73 -2.28 -22.17 42.71
CA GLU A 73 -1.06 -22.89 42.36
C GLU A 73 -1.19 -23.73 41.08
N ALA A 74 -0.07 -23.93 40.38
CA ALA A 74 0.15 -25.13 39.60
C ALA A 74 1.66 -25.49 39.56
N GLU A 75 1.98 -26.59 40.22
CA GLU A 75 3.27 -27.29 40.20
C GLU A 75 3.72 -27.64 38.77
N LYS A 76 4.99 -27.42 38.40
CA LYS A 76 5.63 -28.14 37.28
C LYS A 76 7.11 -28.46 37.51
N ARG A 77 7.31 -29.73 37.87
CA ARG A 77 8.39 -30.69 37.56
C ARG A 77 9.63 -30.15 36.85
N HIS A 78 10.78 -30.41 37.49
CA HIS A 78 12.12 -30.32 36.89
C HIS A 78 12.24 -31.24 35.67
N SER A 79 12.53 -30.65 34.51
CA SER A 79 13.13 -31.35 33.38
C SER A 79 14.37 -30.56 32.97
N GLN A 80 15.54 -31.18 33.13
CA GLN A 80 16.82 -30.60 32.72
C GLN A 80 16.86 -30.54 31.18
N LEU A 81 16.98 -29.33 30.64
CA LEU A 81 17.28 -29.10 29.22
C LEU A 81 18.79 -29.31 28.98
N PRO A 82 19.20 -29.85 27.82
CA PRO A 82 20.62 -30.04 27.50
C PRO A 82 21.34 -28.69 27.39
N LEU A 83 22.61 -28.64 27.82
CA LEU A 83 23.49 -27.48 27.69
C LEU A 83 23.58 -27.03 26.22
N ARG A 84 23.13 -25.80 25.95
CA ARG A 84 23.44 -25.08 24.70
C ARG A 84 24.94 -24.77 24.65
N PRO A 85 25.56 -24.77 23.45
CA PRO A 85 26.89 -24.20 23.28
C PRO A 85 26.89 -22.75 23.78
N GLN A 86 27.93 -22.41 24.52
CA GLN A 86 28.14 -21.08 25.07
C GLN A 86 28.44 -20.12 23.91
N GLU A 87 27.45 -19.31 23.51
CA GLU A 87 27.65 -18.18 22.60
C GLU A 87 28.78 -17.30 23.17
N THR A 88 29.72 -16.90 22.31
CA THR A 88 30.84 -16.08 22.77
C THR A 88 30.35 -14.67 23.09
N ASP A 89 30.85 -14.05 24.17
CA ASP A 89 30.49 -12.68 24.60
C ASP A 89 30.63 -11.59 23.50
N GLU A 90 31.28 -11.90 22.37
CA GLU A 90 31.44 -11.01 21.22
C GLU A 90 30.21 -11.00 20.28
N GLU A 91 29.47 -12.12 20.13
CA GLU A 91 28.29 -12.20 19.27
C GLU A 91 27.08 -11.47 19.88
N ALA A 92 27.02 -11.35 21.20
CA ALA A 92 25.97 -10.64 21.93
C ALA A 92 26.01 -9.11 21.79
N LYS A 93 27.02 -8.55 21.09
CA LYS A 93 27.22 -7.09 20.96
C LYS A 93 26.69 -6.49 19.66
N TYR A 94 26.39 -7.32 18.67
CA TYR A 94 26.06 -6.86 17.32
C TYR A 94 24.72 -7.42 16.86
N GLY A 95 23.97 -6.60 16.15
CA GLY A 95 23.01 -7.11 15.18
C GLY A 95 23.70 -7.27 13.82
N TYR A 96 22.97 -7.80 12.85
CA TYR A 96 23.50 -8.10 11.52
C TYR A 96 22.54 -7.64 10.44
N LEU A 97 23.09 -6.93 9.45
CA LEU A 97 22.39 -6.62 8.21
C LEU A 97 22.88 -7.60 7.13
N HIS A 98 21.94 -8.36 6.60
CA HIS A 98 22.18 -9.34 5.55
C HIS A 98 21.73 -8.74 4.22
N THR A 99 22.54 -8.91 3.18
CA THR A 99 22.15 -8.63 1.80
C THR A 99 21.94 -9.94 1.07
N TYR A 100 20.78 -10.08 0.45
CA TYR A 100 20.36 -11.22 -0.35
C TYR A 100 20.06 -10.79 -1.77
N SER A 101 20.15 -11.74 -2.69
CA SER A 101 19.73 -11.55 -4.09
C SER A 101 18.96 -12.77 -4.58
N PRO A 102 17.82 -12.60 -5.28
CA PRO A 102 17.08 -13.73 -5.83
C PRO A 102 17.90 -14.53 -6.86
N LYS A 103 17.86 -15.86 -6.74
CA LYS A 103 18.54 -16.80 -7.67
C LYS A 103 17.83 -16.87 -9.03
N ARG A 104 16.54 -16.55 -9.04
CA ARG A 104 15.64 -16.45 -10.20
C ARG A 104 14.62 -15.33 -9.90
N PRO A 105 13.83 -14.88 -10.89
CA PRO A 105 12.71 -14.00 -10.59
C PRO A 105 11.82 -14.59 -9.49
N LEU A 106 11.55 -13.81 -8.45
CA LEU A 106 10.59 -14.18 -7.41
C LEU A 106 9.18 -13.87 -7.90
N HIS A 107 8.26 -14.80 -7.69
CA HIS A 107 6.85 -14.64 -8.01
C HIS A 107 6.08 -14.44 -6.71
N LEU A 108 5.54 -13.23 -6.52
CA LEU A 108 4.98 -12.79 -5.25
C LEU A 108 3.53 -12.33 -5.43
N LEU A 109 2.70 -12.54 -4.42
CA LEU A 109 1.38 -11.91 -4.36
C LEU A 109 1.58 -10.55 -3.69
N TYR A 110 1.32 -9.47 -4.41
CA TYR A 110 1.31 -8.13 -3.83
C TYR A 110 -0.07 -7.83 -3.25
N ILE A 111 -0.09 -7.51 -1.96
CA ILE A 111 -1.28 -7.04 -1.25
C ILE A 111 -1.11 -5.54 -1.01
N ASP A 112 -1.96 -4.72 -1.60
CA ASP A 112 -1.79 -3.27 -1.62
C ASP A 112 -2.17 -2.57 -0.29
N GLY A 113 -2.23 -1.24 -0.29
CA GLY A 113 -2.98 -0.48 0.73
C GLY A 113 -2.43 -0.52 2.15
N LEU A 114 -1.09 -0.52 2.28
CA LEU A 114 -0.35 -0.58 3.55
C LEU A 114 -0.62 -1.86 4.33
N SER A 115 -0.73 -3.00 3.64
CA SER A 115 -1.10 -4.30 4.21
C SER A 115 -0.14 -4.88 5.26
N ALA A 116 0.97 -4.23 5.58
CA ALA A 116 1.81 -4.61 6.74
C ALA A 116 1.66 -3.66 7.94
N GLY A 117 0.86 -2.59 7.86
CA GLY A 117 0.57 -1.73 9.00
C GLY A 117 -0.25 -2.48 10.05
N LYS A 118 0.20 -2.54 11.31
CA LYS A 118 -0.48 -3.28 12.38
C LYS A 118 -1.46 -2.36 13.12
N THR A 119 -2.58 -2.04 12.47
CA THR A 119 -3.60 -1.10 12.96
C THR A 119 -5.01 -1.69 12.90
N SER A 120 -5.88 -1.22 13.79
CA SER A 120 -7.33 -1.49 13.79
C SER A 120 -8.08 -0.85 12.61
N ASN A 121 -7.46 0.06 11.86
CA ASN A 121 -8.02 0.70 10.66
C ASN A 121 -8.13 -0.25 9.45
N GLY A 122 -7.73 -1.50 9.61
CA GLY A 122 -8.02 -2.62 8.70
C GLY A 122 -7.08 -2.76 7.50
N THR A 123 -5.88 -2.20 7.60
CA THR A 123 -4.76 -2.55 6.71
C THR A 123 -4.54 -4.07 6.58
N LEU A 124 -4.83 -4.84 7.63
CA LEU A 124 -4.68 -6.29 7.67
C LEU A 124 -5.93 -7.06 7.18
N ASP A 125 -7.06 -6.40 6.92
CA ASP A 125 -8.35 -7.04 6.66
C ASP A 125 -8.27 -8.11 5.54
N THR A 126 -7.55 -7.84 4.44
CA THR A 126 -7.41 -8.79 3.32
C THR A 126 -6.59 -10.02 3.67
N GLN A 127 -5.57 -9.91 4.50
CA GLN A 127 -4.81 -11.08 4.96
C GLN A 127 -5.60 -11.85 6.00
N ASP A 128 -6.08 -11.15 7.03
CA ASP A 128 -6.72 -11.78 8.18
C ASP A 128 -8.10 -12.30 7.82
N MET A 129 -9.01 -11.47 7.32
CA MET A 129 -10.41 -11.87 7.14
C MET A 129 -10.64 -12.64 5.84
N LEU A 130 -9.90 -12.31 4.78
CA LEU A 130 -10.13 -12.88 3.45
C LEU A 130 -9.21 -14.08 3.17
N LEU A 131 -7.88 -13.94 3.29
CA LEU A 131 -6.97 -15.03 2.95
C LEU A 131 -6.88 -16.10 4.04
N LEU A 132 -6.74 -15.72 5.31
CA LEU A 132 -6.37 -16.62 6.40
C LEU A 132 -7.51 -16.97 7.36
N ASN A 133 -8.63 -16.24 7.32
CA ASN A 133 -9.77 -16.38 8.24
C ASN A 133 -9.39 -16.24 9.72
N LEU A 134 -8.62 -15.20 10.05
CA LEU A 134 -8.10 -14.84 11.37
C LEU A 134 -8.95 -13.74 12.02
N THR A 135 -10.25 -13.97 12.19
CA THR A 135 -11.23 -12.94 12.62
C THR A 135 -11.22 -12.61 14.12
N ASP A 136 -10.59 -13.44 14.96
CA ASP A 136 -10.80 -13.44 16.42
C ASP A 136 -9.72 -12.72 17.27
N SER A 137 -9.05 -11.68 16.78
CA SER A 137 -7.93 -11.07 17.54
C SER A 137 -8.05 -9.57 17.75
N ASN A 138 -8.03 -9.19 19.03
CA ASN A 138 -7.88 -7.82 19.52
C ASN A 138 -6.42 -7.32 19.49
N THR A 139 -5.46 -8.07 18.90
CA THR A 139 -4.03 -7.72 18.94
C THR A 139 -3.39 -7.73 17.54
N PRO A 140 -3.58 -6.65 16.75
CA PRO A 140 -2.99 -6.53 15.41
C PRO A 140 -1.47 -6.78 15.36
N MET A 141 -0.72 -6.42 16.41
CA MET A 141 0.72 -6.62 16.47
C MET A 141 1.16 -8.08 16.70
N GLY A 142 0.40 -8.86 17.47
CA GLY A 142 0.90 -10.12 18.05
C GLY A 142 0.97 -11.33 17.11
N ARG A 143 0.51 -11.21 15.87
CA ARG A 143 0.27 -12.36 14.96
C ARG A 143 1.08 -12.33 13.68
N GLU A 144 2.13 -11.52 13.61
CA GLU A 144 2.93 -11.36 12.39
C GLU A 144 3.52 -12.69 11.90
N LEU A 145 4.10 -13.46 12.80
CA LEU A 145 4.65 -14.79 12.49
C LEU A 145 3.56 -15.77 12.06
N GLU A 146 2.39 -15.75 12.71
CA GLU A 146 1.25 -16.60 12.36
C GLU A 146 0.70 -16.27 10.96
N ARG A 147 0.55 -14.97 10.66
CA ARG A 147 0.16 -14.49 9.33
C ARG A 147 1.15 -14.93 8.27
N ALA A 148 2.44 -14.71 8.50
CA ALA A 148 3.48 -15.10 7.57
C ALA A 148 3.49 -16.62 7.30
N HIS A 149 3.38 -17.45 8.34
CA HIS A 149 3.23 -18.91 8.17
C HIS A 149 1.95 -19.30 7.45
N GLY A 150 0.82 -18.66 7.77
CA GLY A 150 -0.46 -18.92 7.10
C GLY A 150 -0.39 -18.61 5.60
N LEU A 151 0.18 -17.46 5.24
CA LEU A 151 0.37 -17.07 3.83
C LEU A 151 1.35 -18.00 3.12
N CYS A 152 2.41 -18.43 3.80
CA CYS A 152 3.35 -19.41 3.26
C CYS A 152 2.74 -20.82 3.10
N ASN A 153 1.79 -21.17 3.96
CA ASN A 153 1.02 -22.40 3.80
C ASN A 153 0.09 -22.33 2.59
N LEU A 154 -0.56 -21.17 2.32
CA LEU A 154 -1.35 -20.98 1.10
C LEU A 154 -0.51 -21.14 -0.17
N THR A 155 0.69 -20.55 -0.18
CA THR A 155 1.65 -20.70 -1.29
C THR A 155 2.02 -22.16 -1.53
N ALA A 156 2.37 -22.89 -0.47
CA ALA A 156 2.77 -24.29 -0.56
C ALA A 156 1.63 -25.25 -0.93
N THR A 157 0.39 -24.94 -0.53
CA THR A 157 -0.76 -25.84 -0.64
C THR A 157 -1.75 -25.37 -1.72
N LEU A 158 -2.64 -24.44 -1.38
CA LEU A 158 -3.72 -23.97 -2.22
C LEU A 158 -3.23 -23.43 -3.57
N TRP A 159 -2.09 -22.73 -3.57
CA TRP A 159 -1.49 -22.13 -4.75
C TRP A 159 -0.40 -23.02 -5.40
N GLN A 160 -0.29 -24.27 -4.96
CA GLN A 160 0.52 -25.33 -5.60
C GLN A 160 2.00 -24.96 -5.80
N GLY A 161 2.58 -24.15 -4.90
CA GLY A 161 3.96 -23.69 -4.98
C GLY A 161 4.26 -22.77 -6.16
N LYS A 162 3.24 -22.16 -6.79
CA LYS A 162 3.41 -21.22 -7.92
C LYS A 162 4.04 -19.88 -7.53
N PHE A 163 3.99 -19.54 -6.25
CA PHE A 163 4.42 -18.27 -5.67
C PHE A 163 5.40 -18.55 -4.54
N ASP A 164 6.34 -17.63 -4.35
CA ASP A 164 7.50 -17.76 -3.45
C ASP A 164 7.29 -17.02 -2.13
N GLY A 165 6.31 -16.12 -2.08
CA GLY A 165 6.10 -15.22 -0.96
C GLY A 165 5.04 -14.14 -1.22
N ILE A 166 5.00 -13.16 -0.32
CA ILE A 166 4.03 -12.06 -0.30
C ILE A 166 4.77 -10.75 -0.29
N LEU A 167 4.45 -9.85 -1.22
CA LEU A 167 4.89 -8.45 -1.20
C LEU A 167 3.81 -7.63 -0.48
N ARG A 168 4.22 -6.74 0.42
CA ARG A 168 3.32 -5.82 1.13
C ARG A 168 4.08 -4.59 1.61
N MET A 169 3.36 -3.64 2.19
CA MET A 169 3.91 -2.33 2.57
C MET A 169 3.51 -1.95 3.99
N GLU A 170 4.49 -1.54 4.79
CA GLU A 170 4.29 -0.80 6.04
C GLU A 170 4.71 0.65 5.80
N GLY A 171 5.77 1.17 6.43
CA GLY A 171 6.38 2.39 5.94
C GLY A 171 7.12 2.19 4.62
N GLY A 172 7.94 1.13 4.56
CA GLY A 172 8.56 0.63 3.33
C GLY A 172 7.90 -0.63 2.80
N PHE A 173 8.31 -1.05 1.60
CA PHE A 173 7.95 -2.35 1.06
C PHE A 173 8.77 -3.47 1.71
N GLU A 174 8.09 -4.58 1.97
CA GLU A 174 8.67 -5.81 2.51
C GLU A 174 8.13 -7.05 1.79
N ILE A 175 8.95 -8.10 1.78
CA ILE A 175 8.61 -9.42 1.24
C ILE A 175 8.64 -10.40 2.41
N ILE A 176 7.52 -11.09 2.65
CA ILE A 176 7.55 -12.36 3.37
C ILE A 176 7.98 -13.41 2.35
N LEU A 177 9.21 -13.91 2.46
CA LEU A 177 9.73 -14.95 1.56
C LEU A 177 9.63 -16.30 2.28
N CYS A 178 8.98 -17.29 1.65
CA CYS A 178 8.62 -18.53 2.34
C CYS A 178 9.76 -19.54 2.52
N ASP A 179 10.82 -19.43 1.72
CA ASP A 179 11.98 -20.32 1.76
C ASP A 179 13.22 -19.59 1.23
N PHE A 180 14.04 -19.04 2.14
CA PHE A 180 15.24 -18.32 1.76
C PHE A 180 16.25 -19.22 1.05
N GLU A 181 16.48 -20.42 1.58
CA GLU A 181 17.48 -21.36 1.05
C GLU A 181 17.18 -21.71 -0.40
N ARG A 182 15.91 -21.88 -0.75
CA ARG A 182 15.47 -22.18 -2.11
C ARG A 182 15.59 -20.98 -3.05
N HIS A 183 15.20 -19.79 -2.61
CA HIS A 183 14.90 -18.69 -3.53
C HIS A 183 15.98 -17.60 -3.62
N VAL A 184 16.75 -17.37 -2.56
CA VAL A 184 17.76 -16.30 -2.51
C VAL A 184 19.14 -16.84 -2.18
N GLN A 185 20.17 -16.12 -2.62
CA GLN A 185 21.55 -16.32 -2.20
C GLN A 185 21.99 -15.16 -1.33
N ARG A 186 22.74 -15.45 -0.27
CA ARG A 186 23.33 -14.43 0.59
C ARG A 186 24.55 -13.84 -0.10
N ILE A 187 24.53 -12.53 -0.30
CA ILE A 187 25.62 -11.76 -0.91
C ILE A 187 26.61 -11.31 0.16
N ASN A 188 26.11 -10.73 1.24
CA ASN A 188 26.95 -10.19 2.32
C ASN A 188 26.23 -10.24 3.67
N VAL A 189 27.02 -10.18 4.74
CA VAL A 189 26.57 -9.97 6.12
C VAL A 189 27.51 -8.96 6.75
N ILE A 190 26.96 -7.88 7.29
CA ILE A 190 27.73 -6.86 8.01
C ILE A 190 27.23 -6.76 9.46
N PRO A 191 28.13 -6.69 10.46
CA PRO A 191 27.74 -6.39 11.83
C PRO A 191 27.30 -4.92 11.93
N VAL A 192 26.22 -4.70 12.66
CA VAL A 192 25.68 -3.39 13.03
C VAL A 192 25.91 -3.23 14.51
N SER A 193 26.65 -2.19 14.90
CA SER A 193 26.93 -1.89 16.30
C SER A 193 25.62 -1.62 17.03
N ALA A 194 25.43 -2.27 18.19
CA ALA A 194 24.38 -1.91 19.12
C ALA A 194 24.71 -0.54 19.76
N GLU A 195 24.45 0.56 19.05
CA GLU A 195 24.18 1.82 19.73
C GLU A 195 22.79 1.70 20.38
N GLU A 196 22.56 2.38 21.50
CA GLU A 196 21.49 2.11 22.46
C GLU A 196 20.14 1.79 21.80
N PRO A 197 19.40 0.77 22.29
CA PRO A 197 18.11 0.39 21.73
C PRO A 197 17.23 1.62 21.63
N HIS A 198 16.92 2.04 20.41
CA HIS A 198 16.00 3.14 20.20
C HIS A 198 14.60 2.65 20.60
N ASP A 199 14.13 3.12 21.76
CA ASP A 199 12.85 2.75 22.36
C ASP A 199 11.62 3.11 21.49
N ARG A 200 11.81 3.72 20.31
CA ARG A 200 10.72 4.23 19.47
C ARG A 200 11.02 4.06 17.97
N PHE A 201 10.10 3.38 17.28
CA PHE A 201 10.04 3.33 15.81
C PHE A 201 10.09 4.75 15.24
N ALA A 202 11.02 5.01 14.32
CA ALA A 202 11.20 6.28 13.62
C ALA A 202 11.63 7.52 14.47
N ASP A 203 12.14 7.34 15.69
CA ASP A 203 12.76 8.43 16.45
C ASP A 203 14.26 8.55 16.12
N GLY A 204 14.78 9.78 16.17
CA GLY A 204 16.19 10.08 15.90
C GLY A 204 16.64 9.98 14.43
N PRO A 205 17.96 10.18 14.19
CA PRO A 205 18.52 10.30 12.84
C PRO A 205 18.31 9.07 11.95
N GLU A 206 18.35 7.88 12.53
CA GLU A 206 18.11 6.62 11.81
C GLU A 206 16.65 6.48 11.38
N GLY A 207 15.73 6.87 12.26
CA GLY A 207 14.31 6.96 11.95
C GLY A 207 14.03 7.96 10.82
N TRP A 208 14.70 9.11 10.84
CA TRP A 208 14.59 10.09 9.76
C TRP A 208 15.15 9.57 8.43
N ALA A 209 16.29 8.88 8.46
CA ALA A 209 16.86 8.25 7.26
C ALA A 209 15.90 7.22 6.66
N TYR A 210 15.28 6.39 7.49
CA TYR A 210 14.22 5.47 7.07
C TYR A 210 13.04 6.20 6.42
N LEU A 211 12.53 7.27 7.04
CA LEU A 211 11.42 8.06 6.48
C LEU A 211 11.81 8.67 5.12
N LYS A 212 13.00 9.25 4.98
CA LYS A 212 13.50 9.74 3.69
C LYS A 212 13.56 8.63 2.64
N ALA A 213 14.07 7.46 3.01
CA ALA A 213 14.17 6.32 2.10
C ALA A 213 12.78 5.89 1.60
N VAL A 214 11.81 5.69 2.49
CA VAL A 214 10.49 5.17 2.08
C VAL A 214 9.62 6.22 1.39
N THR A 215 9.66 7.48 1.83
CA THR A 215 8.87 8.56 1.19
C THR A 215 9.34 8.90 -0.22
N SER A 216 10.63 8.71 -0.50
CA SER A 216 11.18 8.85 -1.85
C SER A 216 10.64 7.80 -2.84
N ARG A 217 9.80 6.85 -2.39
CA ARG A 217 9.21 5.76 -3.20
C ARG A 217 7.69 5.88 -3.39
N TYR A 218 7.04 6.99 -3.01
CA TYR A 218 5.59 7.15 -3.18
C TYR A 218 5.11 6.96 -4.63
N HIS A 219 5.91 7.37 -5.61
CA HIS A 219 5.57 7.25 -7.03
C HIS A 219 6.15 5.98 -7.69
N GLY A 220 6.72 5.07 -6.89
CA GLY A 220 7.29 3.82 -7.35
C GLY A 220 8.59 3.48 -6.62
N ILE A 221 8.87 2.18 -6.52
CA ILE A 221 10.10 1.71 -5.88
C ILE A 221 11.35 1.84 -6.78
N GLY A 222 11.20 2.25 -8.03
CA GLY A 222 12.30 2.54 -8.95
C GLY A 222 13.10 1.31 -9.41
N GLY A 223 13.85 1.50 -10.51
CA GLY A 223 14.82 0.53 -11.04
C GLY A 223 14.23 -0.81 -11.46
N ASP A 224 12.95 -0.86 -11.80
CA ASP A 224 12.21 -2.08 -12.16
C ASP A 224 12.38 -3.22 -11.14
N ARG A 225 12.62 -2.87 -9.87
CA ARG A 225 12.86 -3.82 -8.77
C ARG A 225 11.63 -4.69 -8.45
N VAL A 226 10.45 -4.24 -8.85
CA VAL A 226 9.19 -5.00 -8.86
C VAL A 226 8.44 -4.64 -10.14
N MET A 227 7.90 -5.65 -10.81
CA MET A 227 6.97 -5.50 -11.92
C MET A 227 5.62 -6.08 -11.52
N LEU A 228 4.54 -5.30 -11.67
CA LEU A 228 3.18 -5.74 -11.38
C LEU A 228 2.44 -6.17 -12.66
N ASP A 229 1.66 -7.24 -12.57
CA ASP A 229 0.73 -7.64 -13.61
C ASP A 229 -0.56 -6.82 -13.49
N TYR A 230 -0.63 -5.69 -14.20
CA TYR A 230 -1.83 -4.86 -14.24
C TYR A 230 -2.92 -5.40 -15.16
N GLU A 231 -2.65 -6.44 -15.94
CA GLU A 231 -3.65 -7.08 -16.80
C GLU A 231 -4.55 -8.01 -15.97
N ASN A 232 -3.94 -8.71 -14.99
CA ASN A 232 -4.61 -9.69 -14.15
C ASN A 232 -4.44 -9.33 -12.67
N PHE A 233 -5.42 -8.62 -12.12
CA PHE A 233 -5.49 -8.29 -10.70
C PHE A 233 -6.92 -8.40 -10.17
N VAL A 234 -7.05 -8.60 -8.86
CA VAL A 234 -8.36 -8.64 -8.17
C VAL A 234 -8.50 -7.39 -7.32
N SER A 235 -9.67 -6.76 -7.38
CA SER A 235 -10.06 -5.65 -6.51
C SER A 235 -11.38 -5.97 -5.82
N VAL A 236 -11.46 -5.77 -4.51
CA VAL A 236 -12.74 -5.88 -3.77
C VAL A 236 -13.76 -4.86 -4.29
N PHE A 237 -13.32 -3.72 -4.84
CA PHE A 237 -14.21 -2.71 -5.43
C PHE A 237 -14.85 -3.16 -6.76
N ALA A 238 -14.37 -4.25 -7.36
CA ALA A 238 -14.94 -4.80 -8.60
C ALA A 238 -16.22 -5.63 -8.37
N TYR A 239 -16.68 -5.76 -7.13
CA TYR A 239 -17.87 -6.52 -6.74
C TYR A 239 -18.97 -5.57 -6.26
N PRO A 240 -19.81 -5.04 -7.17
CA PRO A 240 -20.82 -4.02 -6.83
C PRO A 240 -21.96 -4.55 -5.96
N ASP A 241 -22.07 -5.87 -5.81
CA ASP A 241 -23.07 -6.57 -5.01
C ASP A 241 -22.59 -6.92 -3.60
N ILE A 242 -21.36 -6.56 -3.22
CA ILE A 242 -20.86 -6.70 -1.85
C ILE A 242 -21.41 -5.57 -0.99
N ASP A 243 -22.36 -5.92 -0.12
CA ASP A 243 -22.87 -5.04 0.92
C ASP A 243 -21.90 -4.95 2.12
N GLY A 244 -21.96 -3.83 2.85
CA GLY A 244 -21.24 -3.68 4.12
C GLY A 244 -19.79 -3.21 4.02
N LEU A 245 -19.22 -3.12 2.81
CA LEU A 245 -17.82 -2.67 2.60
C LEU A 245 -17.52 -1.32 3.26
N PHE A 246 -18.47 -0.38 3.23
CA PHE A 246 -18.31 0.96 3.84
C PHE A 246 -19.09 1.13 5.16
N VAL A 247 -19.58 0.03 5.74
CA VAL A 247 -20.28 0.04 7.04
C VAL A 247 -19.26 -0.33 8.10
N ASN A 248 -18.78 0.63 8.88
CA ASN A 248 -17.81 0.42 9.96
C ASN A 248 -17.69 1.67 10.84
N ASP A 249 -16.89 1.58 11.90
CA ASP A 249 -16.67 2.62 12.91
C ASP A 249 -15.30 3.33 12.79
N VAL A 250 -14.54 3.06 11.72
CA VAL A 250 -13.23 3.69 11.49
C VAL A 250 -13.41 5.20 11.40
N GLN A 251 -12.68 5.91 12.26
CA GLN A 251 -12.62 7.37 12.22
C GLN A 251 -11.63 7.78 11.14
N SER A 252 -12.11 8.42 10.08
CA SER A 252 -11.30 8.92 8.98
C SER A 252 -11.98 10.13 8.33
N ASP A 253 -11.20 10.97 7.66
CA ASP A 253 -11.68 12.11 6.89
C ASP A 253 -12.39 11.70 5.58
N TYR A 254 -12.42 10.41 5.25
CA TYR A 254 -13.11 9.83 4.11
C TYR A 254 -13.69 8.45 4.45
N ALA A 255 -14.62 7.96 3.63
CA ALA A 255 -15.19 6.63 3.80
C ALA A 255 -14.12 5.55 3.57
N MET A 256 -13.78 4.83 4.62
CA MET A 256 -12.81 3.74 4.55
C MET A 256 -13.54 2.41 4.32
N PRO A 257 -13.15 1.61 3.31
CA PRO A 257 -13.66 0.24 3.18
C PRO A 257 -13.23 -0.57 4.41
N ARG A 258 -13.95 -1.66 4.74
CA ARG A 258 -13.62 -2.70 5.72
C ARG A 258 -14.19 -4.04 5.26
N LEU A 259 -13.46 -5.13 5.52
CA LEU A 259 -13.99 -6.48 5.27
C LEU A 259 -14.77 -7.06 6.46
N GLN A 260 -14.90 -6.30 7.54
CA GLN A 260 -15.55 -6.69 8.79
C GLN A 260 -17.02 -7.08 8.63
N ASN A 261 -17.79 -6.23 7.94
CA ASN A 261 -19.24 -6.38 7.82
C ASN A 261 -19.67 -6.99 6.48
N ILE A 262 -18.73 -7.58 5.74
CA ILE A 262 -19.00 -8.33 4.51
C ILE A 262 -19.43 -9.76 4.88
N SER A 263 -20.24 -10.41 4.04
CA SER A 263 -20.65 -11.80 4.26
C SER A 263 -19.48 -12.79 4.07
N ASP A 264 -19.52 -13.94 4.76
CA ASP A 264 -18.52 -15.02 4.56
C ASP A 264 -18.51 -15.52 3.12
N SER A 265 -19.69 -15.62 2.49
CA SER A 265 -19.82 -16.03 1.09
C SER A 265 -19.13 -15.06 0.13
N ASP A 266 -19.23 -13.76 0.39
CA ASP A 266 -18.57 -12.75 -0.44
C ASP A 266 -17.07 -12.74 -0.23
N ARG A 267 -16.59 -12.83 1.02
CA ARG A 267 -15.16 -12.98 1.31
C ARG A 267 -14.58 -14.22 0.61
N LEU A 268 -15.29 -15.34 0.66
CA LEU A 268 -14.86 -16.58 0.01
C LEU A 268 -14.84 -16.43 -1.53
N ARG A 269 -15.85 -15.77 -2.11
CA ARG A 269 -15.89 -15.48 -3.55
C ARG A 269 -14.65 -14.68 -4.00
N VAL A 270 -14.28 -13.62 -3.28
CA VAL A 270 -13.08 -12.85 -3.62
C VAL A 270 -11.80 -13.69 -3.43
N LYS A 271 -11.72 -14.50 -2.37
CA LYS A 271 -10.59 -15.42 -2.14
C LYS A 271 -10.44 -16.44 -3.28
N ASP A 272 -11.55 -16.98 -3.77
CA ASP A 272 -11.58 -17.93 -4.87
C ASP A 272 -11.07 -17.28 -6.16
N ASP A 273 -11.45 -16.03 -6.43
CA ASP A 273 -10.97 -15.26 -7.59
C ASP A 273 -9.47 -14.92 -7.47
N VAL A 274 -8.96 -14.58 -6.28
CA VAL A 274 -7.53 -14.43 -6.03
C VAL A 274 -6.79 -15.75 -6.28
N THR A 275 -7.35 -16.85 -5.81
CA THR A 275 -6.78 -18.20 -6.00
C THR A 275 -6.78 -18.59 -7.48
N ALA A 276 -7.87 -18.31 -8.20
CA ALA A 276 -7.98 -18.57 -9.63
C ALA A 276 -6.97 -17.74 -10.43
N MET A 277 -6.81 -16.45 -10.11
CA MET A 277 -5.79 -15.58 -10.72
C MET A 277 -4.38 -16.17 -10.59
N ILE A 278 -4.03 -16.62 -9.38
CA ILE A 278 -2.74 -17.26 -9.08
C ILE A 278 -2.57 -18.58 -9.85
N LEU A 279 -3.58 -19.45 -9.83
CA LEU A 279 -3.53 -20.76 -10.48
C LEU A 279 -3.54 -20.67 -12.01
N HIS A 280 -4.15 -19.65 -12.59
CA HIS A 280 -4.14 -19.44 -14.04
C HIS A 280 -2.83 -18.82 -14.56
N LYS A 281 -2.05 -18.14 -13.72
CA LYS A 281 -0.78 -17.55 -14.16
C LYS A 281 0.19 -18.62 -14.64
N ASP A 282 0.61 -18.49 -15.89
CA ASP A 282 1.73 -19.23 -16.48
C ASP A 282 2.91 -18.27 -16.65
N TRP A 283 3.89 -18.42 -15.76
CA TRP A 283 5.12 -17.64 -15.75
C TRP A 283 6.06 -17.95 -16.93
N SER A 284 5.84 -19.04 -17.66
CA SER A 284 6.68 -19.43 -18.80
C SER A 284 6.28 -18.77 -20.12
N THR A 285 5.04 -18.27 -20.20
CA THR A 285 4.46 -17.69 -21.42
C THR A 285 4.17 -16.21 -21.29
N GLU A 286 5.00 -15.46 -20.56
CA GLU A 286 4.82 -14.01 -20.42
C GLU A 286 4.75 -13.35 -21.80
N LYS A 287 3.53 -13.04 -22.23
CA LYS A 287 3.28 -12.08 -23.29
C LYS A 287 3.47 -10.72 -22.67
N GLU A 288 4.04 -9.79 -23.43
CA GLU A 288 4.03 -8.38 -23.07
C GLU A 288 2.57 -7.99 -22.74
N SER A 289 2.31 -7.79 -21.44
CA SER A 289 1.05 -7.24 -20.96
C SER A 289 1.02 -5.77 -21.33
N ARG A 290 -0.19 -5.22 -21.43
CA ARG A 290 -0.29 -3.78 -21.67
C ARG A 290 0.16 -3.04 -20.42
N ASP A 291 0.98 -2.02 -20.62
CA ASP A 291 1.34 -1.07 -19.57
C ASP A 291 0.14 -0.17 -19.24
N TRP A 292 -0.75 -0.67 -18.39
CA TRP A 292 -1.91 0.07 -17.92
C TRP A 292 -1.52 1.22 -16.99
N GLN A 293 -0.35 1.15 -16.34
CA GLN A 293 0.17 2.26 -15.55
C GLN A 293 0.48 3.45 -16.45
N ALA A 294 1.16 3.26 -17.58
CA ALA A 294 1.39 4.32 -18.56
C ALA A 294 0.08 4.92 -19.11
N VAL A 295 -0.96 4.10 -19.30
CA VAL A 295 -2.29 4.60 -19.70
C VAL A 295 -2.91 5.47 -18.60
N ALA A 296 -2.87 5.02 -17.35
CA ALA A 296 -3.34 5.79 -16.20
C ALA A 296 -2.59 7.12 -16.06
N ASP A 297 -1.27 7.09 -16.20
CA ASP A 297 -0.39 8.25 -16.13
C ASP A 297 -0.73 9.27 -17.21
N MET A 298 -0.98 8.84 -18.45
CA MET A 298 -1.42 9.75 -19.53
C MET A 298 -2.75 10.45 -19.19
N VAL A 299 -3.70 9.75 -18.58
CA VAL A 299 -4.98 10.34 -18.16
C VAL A 299 -4.75 11.39 -17.06
N VAL A 300 -4.03 11.02 -16.00
CA VAL A 300 -3.76 11.92 -14.86
C VAL A 300 -2.95 13.13 -15.30
N GLN A 301 -1.88 12.94 -16.07
CA GLN A 301 -1.02 14.02 -16.58
C GLN A 301 -1.81 15.01 -17.45
N ARG A 302 -2.74 14.51 -18.28
CA ARG A 302 -3.55 15.36 -19.16
C ARG A 302 -4.60 16.17 -18.41
N TYR A 303 -5.30 15.56 -17.46
CA TYR A 303 -6.52 16.14 -16.91
C TYR A 303 -6.38 16.68 -15.48
N SER A 304 -5.38 16.27 -14.69
CA SER A 304 -5.31 16.61 -13.27
C SER A 304 -5.17 18.10 -13.02
N LYS A 305 -4.16 18.75 -13.62
CA LYS A 305 -3.94 20.19 -13.45
C LYS A 305 -5.08 21.03 -14.04
N PRO A 306 -5.59 20.76 -15.26
CA PRO A 306 -6.73 21.50 -15.80
C PRO A 306 -8.01 21.39 -14.97
N LEU A 307 -8.33 20.20 -14.44
CA LEU A 307 -9.51 20.02 -13.58
C LEU A 307 -9.35 20.77 -12.25
N ARG A 308 -8.19 20.68 -11.60
CA ARG A 308 -7.89 21.46 -10.38
C ARG A 308 -7.99 22.96 -10.63
N PHE A 309 -7.55 23.43 -11.79
CA PHE A 309 -7.66 24.84 -12.17
C PHE A 309 -9.11 25.27 -12.37
N LEU A 310 -9.92 24.48 -13.07
CA LEU A 310 -11.37 24.72 -13.20
C LEU A 310 -12.10 24.69 -11.85
N TYR A 311 -11.62 23.89 -10.90
CA TYR A 311 -12.17 23.79 -9.55
C TYR A 311 -11.82 24.96 -8.64
N THR A 312 -10.60 25.49 -8.74
CA THR A 312 -10.07 26.46 -7.77
C THR A 312 -10.01 27.91 -8.27
N SER A 313 -9.92 28.15 -9.59
CA SER A 313 -9.74 29.49 -10.14
C SER A 313 -11.04 30.31 -10.12
N LYS A 314 -11.12 31.32 -9.25
CA LYS A 314 -12.27 32.26 -9.21
C LYS A 314 -12.47 32.99 -10.54
N ASP A 315 -11.38 33.41 -11.19
CA ASP A 315 -11.45 34.16 -12.45
C ASP A 315 -12.13 33.37 -13.58
N VAL A 316 -11.91 32.06 -13.62
CA VAL A 316 -12.56 31.17 -14.60
C VAL A 316 -13.95 30.78 -14.14
N ARG A 317 -14.13 30.50 -12.86
CA ARG A 317 -15.41 30.06 -12.32
C ARG A 317 -16.46 31.15 -12.39
N ASP A 318 -16.13 32.38 -12.00
CA ASP A 318 -17.07 33.51 -11.90
C ASP A 318 -17.38 34.15 -13.25
N ASN A 319 -16.50 33.98 -14.25
CA ASN A 319 -16.67 34.53 -15.60
C ASN A 319 -17.02 33.44 -16.62
N LYS A 320 -18.23 33.51 -17.17
CA LYS A 320 -18.71 32.56 -18.18
C LYS A 320 -17.79 32.48 -19.41
N ASP A 321 -17.35 33.62 -19.95
CA ASP A 321 -16.56 33.65 -21.17
C ASP A 321 -15.18 33.06 -20.93
N SER A 322 -14.58 33.29 -19.76
CA SER A 322 -13.34 32.63 -19.32
C SER A 322 -13.51 31.12 -19.22
N LEU A 323 -14.58 30.63 -18.60
CA LEU A 323 -14.89 29.20 -18.51
C LEU A 323 -15.02 28.56 -19.89
N VAL A 324 -15.82 29.17 -20.76
CA VAL A 324 -16.05 28.68 -22.13
C VAL A 324 -14.75 28.71 -22.92
N ALA A 325 -13.95 29.78 -22.83
CA ALA A 325 -12.68 29.87 -23.53
C ALA A 325 -11.71 28.77 -23.07
N TYR A 326 -11.61 28.54 -21.76
CA TYR A 326 -10.75 27.49 -21.22
C TYR A 326 -11.18 26.09 -21.69
N LEU A 327 -12.46 25.74 -21.52
CA LEU A 327 -13.00 24.44 -21.96
C LEU A 327 -12.81 24.24 -23.47
N LYS A 328 -13.10 25.27 -24.29
CA LYS A 328 -12.89 25.20 -25.74
C LYS A 328 -11.45 24.90 -26.10
N VAL A 329 -10.48 25.55 -25.47
CA VAL A 329 -9.05 25.32 -25.77
C VAL A 329 -8.66 23.89 -25.45
N GLN A 330 -9.09 23.37 -24.29
CA GLN A 330 -8.76 22.00 -23.87
C GLN A 330 -9.42 20.93 -24.76
N LEU A 331 -10.66 21.17 -25.19
CA LEU A 331 -11.47 20.17 -25.90
C LEU A 331 -11.43 20.32 -27.43
N ARG A 332 -10.80 21.38 -27.95
CA ARG A 332 -10.71 21.67 -29.39
C ARG A 332 -10.30 20.47 -30.25
N PRO A 333 -9.35 19.60 -29.86
CA PRO A 333 -8.96 18.47 -30.70
C PRO A 333 -10.07 17.46 -30.97
N PHE A 334 -11.14 17.43 -30.16
CA PHE A 334 -12.19 16.42 -30.23
C PHE A 334 -13.47 16.93 -30.88
N ILE A 335 -13.65 18.26 -30.91
CA ILE A 335 -14.86 18.93 -31.34
C ILE A 335 -14.96 18.96 -32.87
N ASP A 336 -16.12 18.57 -33.42
CA ASP A 336 -16.44 18.77 -34.83
C ASP A 336 -17.15 20.11 -35.03
N PRO A 337 -16.50 21.16 -35.56
CA PRO A 337 -17.16 22.45 -35.71
C PRO A 337 -18.29 22.44 -36.74
N THR A 338 -18.37 21.43 -37.61
CA THR A 338 -19.36 21.35 -38.69
C THR A 338 -20.61 20.56 -38.31
N ASP A 339 -20.47 19.59 -37.41
CA ASP A 339 -21.55 18.73 -36.94
C ASP A 339 -21.36 18.38 -35.45
N ARG A 340 -21.74 19.32 -34.57
CA ARG A 340 -21.55 19.17 -33.11
C ARG A 340 -22.38 18.01 -32.58
N ASN A 341 -21.70 16.97 -32.11
CA ASN A 341 -22.31 15.83 -31.46
C ASN A 341 -21.50 15.42 -30.23
N VAL A 342 -22.00 15.76 -29.04
CA VAL A 342 -21.31 15.53 -27.76
C VAL A 342 -20.92 14.06 -27.60
N THR A 343 -21.77 13.11 -27.99
CA THR A 343 -21.47 11.68 -27.88
C THR A 343 -20.28 11.27 -28.76
N LEU A 344 -20.22 11.72 -30.01
CA LEU A 344 -19.09 11.41 -30.90
C LEU A 344 -17.81 12.14 -30.47
N GLU A 345 -17.94 13.37 -29.97
CA GLU A 345 -16.82 14.14 -29.41
C GLU A 345 -16.25 13.45 -28.16
N THR A 346 -17.10 12.91 -27.29
CA THR A 346 -16.70 12.13 -26.12
C THR A 346 -15.94 10.87 -26.54
N GLN A 347 -16.43 10.14 -27.54
CA GLN A 347 -15.72 8.97 -28.07
C GLN A 347 -14.33 9.32 -28.59
N ARG A 348 -14.17 10.43 -29.33
CA ARG A 348 -12.85 10.90 -29.79
C ARG A 348 -11.94 11.30 -28.64
N CYS A 349 -12.49 11.96 -27.61
CA CYS A 349 -11.76 12.33 -26.40
C CYS A 349 -11.21 11.11 -25.66
N VAL A 350 -12.06 10.09 -25.44
CA VAL A 350 -11.68 8.84 -24.78
C VAL A 350 -10.65 8.07 -25.61
N ALA A 351 -10.84 8.00 -26.93
CA ALA A 351 -9.95 7.28 -27.85
C ALA A 351 -8.53 7.85 -27.94
N GLN A 352 -8.29 9.07 -27.43
CA GLN A 352 -6.92 9.60 -27.39
C GLN A 352 -6.02 8.82 -26.41
N VAL A 353 -6.59 8.42 -25.27
CA VAL A 353 -5.84 7.79 -24.17
C VAL A 353 -6.14 6.30 -24.07
N MET A 354 -7.37 5.90 -24.41
CA MET A 354 -7.78 4.51 -24.34
C MET A 354 -7.37 3.76 -25.61
N PRO A 355 -6.59 2.67 -25.48
CA PRO A 355 -6.24 1.86 -26.63
C PRO A 355 -7.48 1.20 -27.23
N SER A 356 -7.52 1.11 -28.56
CA SER A 356 -8.57 0.39 -29.27
C SER A 356 -8.55 -1.09 -28.85
N HIS A 357 -9.68 -1.59 -28.36
CA HIS A 357 -9.80 -2.99 -27.97
C HIS A 357 -9.76 -3.86 -29.24
N PRO A 358 -8.78 -4.77 -29.39
CA PRO A 358 -8.55 -5.46 -30.66
C PRO A 358 -9.63 -6.48 -31.05
N SER A 359 -10.49 -6.90 -30.12
CA SER A 359 -11.50 -7.94 -30.37
C SER A 359 -12.83 -7.58 -29.70
N THR A 360 -13.92 -7.68 -30.45
CA THR A 360 -15.28 -7.81 -29.90
C THR A 360 -15.50 -9.27 -29.47
N PRO A 361 -16.22 -9.54 -28.36
CA PRO A 361 -17.08 -8.63 -27.59
C PRO A 361 -16.37 -7.92 -26.42
N GLN A 362 -16.96 -6.81 -25.94
CA GLN A 362 -16.56 -6.07 -24.72
C GLN A 362 -16.45 -6.93 -23.44
N SER A 363 -17.01 -8.14 -23.45
CA SER A 363 -17.02 -9.07 -22.31
C SER A 363 -15.66 -9.68 -21.97
N SER A 364 -14.59 -9.37 -22.72
CA SER A 364 -13.23 -9.86 -22.48
C SER A 364 -12.25 -8.76 -22.07
N ALA A 365 -12.71 -7.55 -21.77
CA ALA A 365 -11.84 -6.48 -21.32
C ALA A 365 -11.37 -6.71 -19.87
N SER A 366 -10.08 -6.47 -19.60
CA SER A 366 -9.54 -6.55 -18.25
C SER A 366 -10.11 -5.46 -17.33
N LEU A 367 -10.02 -5.69 -16.02
CA LEU A 367 -10.47 -4.74 -15.00
C LEU A 367 -9.78 -3.38 -15.15
N ALA A 368 -8.48 -3.37 -15.49
CA ALA A 368 -7.73 -2.14 -15.77
C ALA A 368 -8.35 -1.35 -16.94
N HIS A 369 -8.67 -2.03 -18.06
CA HIS A 369 -9.33 -1.39 -19.19
C HIS A 369 -10.66 -0.76 -18.79
N LEU A 370 -11.51 -1.54 -18.10
CA LEU A 370 -12.85 -1.10 -17.71
C LEU A 370 -12.80 0.10 -16.76
N ALA A 371 -11.92 0.06 -15.77
CA ALA A 371 -11.74 1.14 -14.81
C ALA A 371 -11.26 2.43 -15.50
N LEU A 372 -10.19 2.35 -16.30
CA LEU A 372 -9.62 3.49 -17.00
C LEU A 372 -10.57 4.05 -18.06
N TYR A 373 -11.28 3.19 -18.80
CA TYR A 373 -12.29 3.63 -19.75
C TYR A 373 -13.41 4.40 -19.05
N THR A 374 -13.91 3.88 -17.92
CA THR A 374 -15.00 4.51 -17.16
C THR A 374 -14.59 5.89 -16.67
N VAL A 375 -13.40 6.02 -16.09
CA VAL A 375 -12.86 7.31 -15.62
C VAL A 375 -12.64 8.28 -16.78
N ALA A 376 -11.98 7.83 -17.86
CA ALA A 376 -11.72 8.68 -19.03
C ALA A 376 -13.03 9.15 -19.69
N ASN A 377 -14.02 8.26 -19.81
CA ASN A 377 -15.34 8.60 -20.33
C ASN A 377 -16.03 9.62 -19.43
N HIS A 378 -16.05 9.42 -18.11
CA HIS A 378 -16.69 10.35 -17.20
C HIS A 378 -16.06 11.76 -17.25
N ILE A 379 -14.73 11.84 -17.36
CA ILE A 379 -14.01 13.12 -17.56
C ILE A 379 -14.42 13.77 -18.89
N CYS A 380 -14.28 13.03 -20.00
CA CYS A 380 -14.55 13.55 -21.34
C CYS A 380 -16.00 14.00 -21.51
N ASP A 381 -16.96 13.17 -21.09
CA ASP A 381 -18.39 13.44 -21.17
C ASP A 381 -18.78 14.66 -20.33
N THR A 382 -18.28 14.74 -19.09
CA THR A 382 -18.55 15.89 -18.21
C THR A 382 -18.02 17.19 -18.81
N LEU A 383 -16.77 17.21 -19.30
CA LEU A 383 -16.16 18.42 -19.84
C LEU A 383 -16.83 18.88 -21.14
N LEU A 384 -17.17 17.95 -22.03
CA LEU A 384 -17.89 18.26 -23.27
C LEU A 384 -19.34 18.69 -23.02
N THR A 385 -20.01 18.06 -22.05
CA THR A 385 -21.35 18.48 -21.60
C THR A 385 -21.31 19.87 -20.97
N ALA A 386 -20.37 20.14 -20.06
CA ALA A 386 -20.18 21.46 -19.47
C ALA A 386 -19.94 22.54 -20.54
N LEU A 387 -19.18 22.22 -21.59
CA LEU A 387 -18.98 23.12 -22.72
C LEU A 387 -20.26 23.28 -23.56
N SER A 388 -21.00 22.20 -23.86
CA SER A 388 -22.19 22.27 -24.71
C SER A 388 -23.29 23.13 -24.09
N ILE A 389 -23.53 22.96 -22.79
CA ILE A 389 -24.56 23.70 -22.05
C ILE A 389 -24.19 25.17 -21.80
N THR A 390 -22.93 25.57 -21.97
CA THR A 390 -22.51 26.98 -21.80
C THR A 390 -22.49 27.77 -23.10
N LEU A 391 -22.68 27.10 -24.24
CA LEU A 391 -22.74 27.71 -25.55
C LEU A 391 -24.17 28.14 -25.95
N PRO A 392 -24.32 29.13 -26.85
CA PRO A 392 -25.62 29.49 -27.41
C PRO A 392 -26.33 28.30 -28.07
N PRO A 393 -27.66 28.16 -27.95
CA PRO A 393 -28.61 29.11 -27.34
C PRO A 393 -28.72 29.00 -25.81
N GLN A 394 -28.05 28.04 -25.18
CA GLN A 394 -28.15 27.70 -23.77
C GLN A 394 -27.23 28.56 -22.88
N SER A 395 -27.09 29.84 -23.20
CA SER A 395 -26.05 30.74 -22.68
C SER A 395 -26.06 31.04 -21.17
N HIS A 396 -27.01 30.51 -20.39
CA HIS A 396 -27.21 30.85 -18.97
C HIS A 396 -26.80 29.74 -17.99
N MET A 397 -26.40 28.56 -18.48
CA MET A 397 -26.15 27.38 -17.65
C MET A 397 -24.73 27.29 -17.05
N ARG A 398 -24.07 28.44 -16.81
CA ARG A 398 -22.71 28.47 -16.20
C ARG A 398 -22.67 27.73 -14.87
N ASN A 399 -23.61 28.01 -13.98
CA ASN A 399 -23.64 27.41 -12.65
C ASN A 399 -23.78 25.89 -12.72
N GLN A 400 -24.59 25.37 -13.66
CA GLN A 400 -24.76 23.93 -13.87
C GLN A 400 -23.50 23.27 -14.45
N ALA A 401 -22.78 23.97 -15.33
CA ALA A 401 -21.48 23.50 -15.84
C ALA A 401 -20.43 23.42 -14.73
N ILE A 402 -20.40 24.41 -13.84
CA ILE A 402 -19.55 24.38 -12.64
C ILE A 402 -19.93 23.23 -11.72
N GLU A 403 -21.22 23.01 -11.46
CA GLU A 403 -21.70 21.91 -10.62
C GLU A 403 -21.32 20.53 -11.20
N LEU A 404 -21.36 20.36 -12.53
CA LEU A 404 -20.87 19.16 -13.20
C LEU A 404 -19.37 18.94 -12.97
N ILE A 405 -18.56 20.00 -13.09
CA ILE A 405 -17.11 19.94 -12.85
C ILE A 405 -16.81 19.65 -11.37
N ASP A 406 -17.55 20.27 -10.45
CA ASP A 406 -17.35 20.08 -9.01
C ASP A 406 -17.65 18.64 -8.61
N ARG A 407 -18.76 18.05 -9.10
CA ARG A 407 -19.05 16.62 -8.90
C ARG A 407 -17.99 15.71 -9.49
N LEU A 408 -17.45 16.02 -10.67
CA LEU A 408 -16.37 15.23 -11.25
C LEU A 408 -15.11 15.28 -10.39
N VAL A 409 -14.75 16.46 -9.89
CA VAL A 409 -13.58 16.62 -9.00
C VAL A 409 -13.81 15.88 -7.68
N GLU A 410 -15.00 15.97 -7.11
CA GLU A 410 -15.38 15.23 -5.90
C GLU A 410 -15.40 13.71 -6.13
N TYR A 411 -15.76 13.24 -7.32
CA TYR A 411 -15.69 11.82 -7.68
C TYR A 411 -14.24 11.32 -7.84
N LEU A 412 -13.39 12.07 -8.51
CA LEU A 412 -12.03 11.63 -8.85
C LEU A 412 -11.09 11.62 -7.64
N GLN A 413 -11.22 12.60 -6.74
CA GLN A 413 -10.40 12.78 -5.53
C GLN A 413 -8.89 12.50 -5.75
N TRP A 414 -8.33 12.94 -6.88
CA TRP A 414 -6.99 12.54 -7.28
C TRP A 414 -5.93 12.98 -6.28
N THR A 415 -5.06 12.04 -5.90
CA THR A 415 -3.97 12.24 -4.94
C THR A 415 -3.00 13.36 -5.37
N THR A 416 -2.81 13.55 -6.68
CA THR A 416 -2.02 14.65 -7.25
C THR A 416 -2.50 16.06 -6.88
N TRP A 417 -3.73 16.21 -6.35
CA TRP A 417 -4.22 17.49 -5.84
C TRP A 417 -3.79 17.79 -4.40
N LYS A 418 -3.38 16.75 -3.66
CA LYS A 418 -2.82 16.83 -2.31
C LYS A 418 -1.28 16.82 -2.28
N ASP A 419 -0.63 16.63 -3.43
CA ASP A 419 0.83 16.63 -3.56
C ASP A 419 1.44 17.95 -3.04
N CYS A 420 2.53 17.84 -2.26
CA CYS A 420 3.30 18.98 -1.77
C CYS A 420 4.01 19.75 -2.89
N GLY A 421 4.12 19.16 -4.09
CA GLY A 421 4.79 19.72 -5.26
C GLY A 421 6.30 19.48 -5.20
N GLY A 422 6.99 20.12 -4.25
CA GLY A 422 8.42 19.92 -4.07
C GLY A 422 8.90 20.42 -2.70
N CYS A 423 9.56 19.55 -1.95
CA CYS A 423 10.15 19.87 -0.67
C CYS A 423 11.64 20.24 -0.81
N THR A 424 12.20 20.89 0.21
CA THR A 424 13.64 21.21 0.23
C THR A 424 14.49 19.97 0.50
N ASP A 425 15.82 20.07 0.36
CA ASP A 425 16.75 18.93 0.37
C ASP A 425 16.68 18.05 1.64
N GLU A 426 16.34 18.64 2.79
CA GLU A 426 16.19 17.94 4.08
C GLU A 426 14.74 17.89 4.56
N GLU A 427 13.80 17.89 3.61
CA GLU A 427 12.38 17.74 3.87
C GLU A 427 11.76 16.61 3.05
N ILE A 428 10.71 15.99 3.61
CA ILE A 428 9.88 15.02 2.90
C ILE A 428 8.47 15.56 2.77
N CYS A 429 7.77 15.22 1.67
CA CYS A 429 6.32 15.42 1.61
C CYS A 429 5.67 14.42 2.54
N PHE A 430 5.25 14.86 3.72
CA PHE A 430 4.76 13.96 4.75
C PHE A 430 3.26 13.70 4.56
N ILE A 431 2.91 12.41 4.51
CA ILE A 431 1.55 11.88 4.69
C ILE A 431 1.61 10.86 5.83
N PRO A 432 0.47 10.43 6.40
CA PRO A 432 0.50 9.35 7.38
C PRO A 432 1.12 8.09 6.80
N ILE A 433 2.07 7.54 7.53
CA ILE A 433 2.78 6.29 7.24
C ILE A 433 2.76 5.52 8.54
N TRP A 434 2.21 4.30 8.58
CA TRP A 434 2.09 3.57 9.85
C TRP A 434 3.45 3.44 10.56
N PRO A 435 3.55 3.73 11.88
CA PRO A 435 2.50 4.15 12.82
C PRO A 435 2.35 5.67 12.99
N LEU A 436 3.01 6.47 12.15
CA LEU A 436 3.12 7.93 12.22
C LEU A 436 2.02 8.66 11.42
N GLY A 437 1.73 9.87 11.86
CA GLY A 437 0.85 10.82 11.19
C GLY A 437 -0.48 11.03 11.88
N THR A 438 -1.14 12.12 11.49
CA THR A 438 -2.45 12.56 11.98
C THR A 438 -3.47 12.65 10.85
N HIS A 439 -4.75 12.82 11.18
CA HIS A 439 -5.79 13.12 10.18
C HIS A 439 -5.53 14.45 9.44
N GLU A 440 -4.93 15.44 10.11
CA GLU A 440 -4.52 16.69 9.47
C GLU A 440 -3.44 16.43 8.41
N ASP A 441 -2.48 15.56 8.71
CA ASP A 441 -1.42 15.18 7.75
C ASP A 441 -1.99 14.49 6.51
N HIS A 442 -3.10 13.77 6.64
CA HIS A 442 -3.79 13.16 5.50
C HIS A 442 -4.62 14.18 4.70
N ALA A 443 -5.32 15.08 5.39
CA ALA A 443 -6.14 16.10 4.77
C ALA A 443 -5.28 17.13 4.01
N HIS A 444 -4.16 17.53 4.63
CA HIS A 444 -3.28 18.60 4.19
C HIS A 444 -1.79 18.19 4.29
N PRO A 445 -1.30 17.34 3.35
CA PRO A 445 0.11 16.97 3.31
C PRO A 445 1.02 18.20 3.19
N GLN A 446 2.14 18.17 3.90
CA GLN A 446 3.09 19.28 3.97
C GLN A 446 4.54 18.77 3.95
N CYS A 447 5.44 19.60 3.46
CA CYS A 447 6.87 19.37 3.61
C CYS A 447 7.26 19.45 5.09
N ARG A 448 7.99 18.45 5.59
CA ARG A 448 8.47 18.38 6.97
C ARG A 448 9.95 18.04 7.01
N SER A 449 10.67 18.62 7.96
CA SER A 449 12.03 18.22 8.33
C SER A 449 12.00 17.20 9.48
N GLU A 450 13.18 16.71 9.88
CA GLU A 450 13.35 15.90 11.08
C GLU A 450 12.72 16.58 12.30
N GLY A 451 11.91 15.84 13.03
CA GLY A 451 11.15 16.37 14.15
C GLY A 451 10.42 15.28 14.90
N GLN A 452 9.70 15.67 15.95
CA GLN A 452 8.98 14.70 16.76
C GLN A 452 7.88 13.99 15.96
N PRO A 453 7.78 12.66 16.05
CA PRO A 453 6.76 11.90 15.36
C PRO A 453 5.36 12.31 15.82
N SER A 454 4.49 12.63 14.88
CA SER A 454 3.07 12.82 15.13
C SER A 454 2.35 11.47 15.09
N THR A 455 1.27 11.31 15.87
CA THR A 455 0.47 10.07 15.93
C THR A 455 -1.03 10.39 15.99
N GLY A 456 -1.87 9.43 15.62
CA GLY A 456 -3.32 9.52 15.80
C GLY A 456 -4.14 9.18 14.56
N TYR A 457 -3.51 9.06 13.38
CA TYR A 457 -4.22 8.62 12.17
C TYR A 457 -4.60 7.13 12.22
N TRP A 458 -3.74 6.30 12.81
CA TRP A 458 -3.81 4.84 12.70
C TRP A 458 -4.67 4.16 13.77
N GLY A 459 -5.64 4.88 14.36
CA GLY A 459 -6.49 4.33 15.44
C GLY A 459 -5.67 3.88 16.65
N THR A 460 -6.26 3.03 17.50
CA THR A 460 -5.52 2.37 18.58
C THR A 460 -4.67 1.23 18.00
N GLY A 461 -3.41 1.21 18.39
CA GLY A 461 -2.44 0.14 18.14
C GLY A 461 -1.69 -0.16 19.42
N GLU A 462 -2.43 -0.40 20.52
CA GLU A 462 -1.85 -0.87 21.78
C GLU A 462 -1.41 -2.34 21.70
#